data_AF-A0A536GMI6-F1
#
_entry.id   AF-A0A536GMI6-F1
#
_cell.length_a   1.000
_cell.length_b   1.000
_cell.length_c   1.000
_cell.angle_alpha   90.00
_cell.angle_beta   90.00
_cell.angle_gamma   90.00
#
_symmetry.space_group_name_H-M   'P 1'
#
loop_
_entity.id
_entity.type
_entity.pdbx_description
1 polymer ?
#
loop_
_entity_poly.entity_id
_entity_poly.type
_entity_poly.pdbx_seq_one_letter_code
_entity_poly.pdbx_strand_id
1 'polypeptide(L)'
;KKELEALRAQTDQQVRSAQAQAAEQINKFRADYQAKLQFDYTLDSKAPRAPFLVSAIYHDDAFTYVKCAAREKPTLYEMKDGKPNLINFQFDNSVYIAPKILDSGYLVVGKKKLTFSRQVSSN
;
A
#
# COMPACT_ATOMS: atom_id res chain seq x y z
N LYS A 1 -28.11 -45.53 7.76
CA LYS A 1 -26.86 -45.33 6.99
C LYS A 1 -27.03 -44.28 5.90
N LYS A 2 -27.95 -44.44 4.94
CA LYS A 2 -28.23 -43.44 3.86
C LYS A 2 -28.53 -42.02 4.35
N GLU A 3 -29.34 -41.86 5.41
CA GLU A 3 -29.68 -40.52 5.93
C GLU A 3 -28.47 -39.79 6.54
N LEU A 4 -27.57 -40.53 7.19
CA LEU A 4 -26.34 -40.00 7.77
C LEU A 4 -25.33 -39.57 6.69
N GLU A 5 -25.30 -40.29 5.57
CA GLU A 5 -24.49 -39.96 4.39
C GLU A 5 -25.05 -38.73 3.66
N ALA A 6 -26.37 -38.63 3.51
CA ALA A 6 -27.03 -37.47 2.90
C ALA A 6 -26.82 -36.20 3.74
N LEU A 7 -26.93 -36.31 5.07
CA LEU A 7 -26.69 -35.19 5.99
C LEU A 7 -25.24 -34.70 5.93
N ARG A 8 -24.26 -35.62 5.86
CA ARG A 8 -22.84 -35.28 5.69
C ARG A 8 -22.59 -34.59 4.36
N ALA A 9 -23.13 -35.13 3.25
CA ALA A 9 -22.99 -34.52 1.93
C ALA A 9 -23.58 -33.10 1.87
N GLN A 10 -24.74 -32.89 2.51
CA GLN A 10 -25.37 -31.57 2.60
C GLN A 10 -24.53 -30.59 3.44
N THR A 11 -23.96 -31.06 4.55
CA THR A 11 -23.07 -30.25 5.40
C THR A 11 -21.80 -29.86 4.65
N ASP A 12 -21.16 -30.81 3.95
CA ASP A 12 -19.97 -30.56 3.15
C ASP A 12 -20.25 -29.55 2.02
N GLN A 13 -21.42 -29.64 1.40
CA GLN A 13 -21.85 -28.70 0.37
C GLN A 13 -22.06 -27.30 0.94
N GLN A 14 -22.65 -27.17 2.14
CA GLN A 14 -22.82 -25.88 2.83
C GLN A 14 -21.48 -25.27 3.26
N VAL A 15 -20.53 -26.08 3.74
CA VAL A 15 -19.19 -25.60 4.09
C VAL A 15 -18.47 -25.11 2.83
N ARG A 16 -18.54 -25.85 1.73
CA ARG A 16 -17.92 -25.45 0.45
C ARG A 16 -18.55 -24.17 -0.11
N SER A 17 -19.88 -24.02 -0.05
CA SER A 17 -20.53 -22.81 -0.54
C SER A 17 -20.17 -21.59 0.32
N ALA A 18 -20.12 -21.74 1.65
CA ALA A 18 -19.69 -20.68 2.55
C ALA A 18 -18.23 -20.27 2.30
N GLN A 19 -17.33 -21.24 2.10
CA GLN A 19 -15.93 -20.98 1.75
C GLN A 19 -15.79 -20.26 0.40
N ALA A 20 -16.55 -20.69 -0.61
CA ALA A 20 -16.56 -20.05 -1.92
C ALA A 20 -17.05 -18.60 -1.85
N GLN A 21 -18.13 -18.35 -1.09
CA GLN A 21 -18.64 -16.99 -0.87
C GLN A 21 -17.62 -16.10 -0.13
N ALA A 22 -16.95 -16.63 0.89
CA ALA A 22 -15.90 -15.90 1.60
C ALA A 22 -14.72 -15.55 0.66
N ALA A 23 -14.28 -16.52 -0.15
CA ALA A 23 -13.23 -16.28 -1.14
C ALA A 23 -13.64 -15.24 -2.19
N GLU A 24 -14.89 -15.29 -2.65
CA GLU A 24 -15.45 -14.32 -3.59
C GLU A 24 -15.52 -12.92 -2.99
N GLN A 25 -15.94 -12.78 -1.72
CA GLN A 25 -15.92 -11.50 -1.01
C GLN A 25 -14.50 -10.94 -0.84
N ILE A 26 -13.52 -11.79 -0.52
CA ILE A 26 -12.11 -11.38 -0.44
C ILE A 26 -11.60 -10.93 -1.81
N ASN A 27 -11.91 -11.67 -2.86
CA ASN A 27 -11.50 -11.33 -4.22
C ASN A 27 -12.12 -10.01 -4.68
N LYS A 28 -13.42 -9.82 -4.41
CA LYS A 28 -14.12 -8.56 -4.69
C LYS A 28 -13.51 -7.40 -3.91
N PHE A 29 -13.26 -7.58 -2.61
CA PHE A 29 -12.58 -6.57 -1.80
C PHE A 29 -11.19 -6.22 -2.36
N ARG A 30 -10.39 -7.20 -2.78
CA ARG A 30 -9.08 -6.97 -3.39
C ARG A 30 -9.19 -6.21 -4.72
N ALA A 31 -10.14 -6.59 -5.58
CA ALA A 31 -10.37 -5.91 -6.85
C ALA A 31 -10.83 -4.46 -6.65
N ASP A 32 -11.81 -4.25 -5.77
CA ASP A 32 -12.32 -2.91 -5.44
C ASP A 32 -11.24 -2.04 -4.79
N TYR A 33 -10.38 -2.64 -3.96
CA TYR A 33 -9.27 -1.92 -3.33
C TYR A 33 -8.19 -1.52 -4.33
N GLN A 34 -7.85 -2.38 -5.30
CA GLN A 34 -6.91 -2.04 -6.38
C GLN A 34 -7.40 -0.83 -7.19
N ALA A 35 -8.71 -0.73 -7.44
CA ALA A 35 -9.30 0.40 -8.17
C ALA A 35 -9.22 1.75 -7.41
N LYS A 36 -8.98 1.74 -6.09
CA LYS A 36 -8.83 2.96 -5.28
C LYS A 36 -7.41 3.52 -5.29
N LEU A 37 -6.42 2.75 -5.74
CA LEU A 37 -5.03 3.16 -5.68
C LEU A 37 -4.75 4.27 -6.71
N GLN A 38 -4.34 5.44 -6.23
CA GLN A 38 -3.94 6.58 -7.04
C GLN A 38 -2.41 6.64 -7.14
N PHE A 39 -1.91 6.70 -8.38
CA PHE A 39 -0.48 6.74 -8.71
C PHE A 39 -0.08 8.12 -9.27
N ASP A 40 -0.58 9.17 -8.63
CA ASP A 40 -0.43 10.57 -9.03
C ASP A 40 0.84 11.23 -8.45
N TYR A 41 1.85 10.46 -8.07
CA TYR A 41 3.11 10.98 -7.53
C TYR A 41 4.18 11.17 -8.60
N THR A 42 4.83 12.34 -8.58
CA THR A 42 6.07 12.58 -9.32
C THR A 42 7.27 12.19 -8.46
N LEU A 43 8.11 11.32 -9.04
CA LEU A 43 9.34 10.84 -8.45
C LEU A 43 10.55 11.43 -9.18
N ASP A 44 11.61 11.75 -8.44
CA ASP A 44 12.91 12.04 -9.07
C ASP A 44 13.36 10.81 -9.89
N SER A 45 13.93 11.04 -11.07
CA SER A 45 14.57 10.04 -11.93
C SER A 45 15.56 9.09 -11.22
N LYS A 46 16.08 9.49 -10.06
CA LYS A 46 16.99 8.72 -9.20
C LYS A 46 16.26 7.76 -8.26
N ALA A 47 14.94 7.87 -8.12
CA ALA A 47 14.11 7.04 -7.23
C ALA A 47 14.37 5.53 -7.37
N PRO A 48 14.36 4.93 -8.58
CA PRO A 48 14.56 3.49 -8.72
C PRO A 48 16.03 3.06 -8.56
N ARG A 49 16.96 3.98 -8.24
CA ARG A 49 18.39 3.70 -8.12
C ARG A 49 18.80 3.63 -6.66
N ALA A 50 19.94 2.98 -6.40
CA ALA A 50 20.55 2.98 -5.08
C ALA A 50 20.85 4.44 -4.63
N PRO A 51 20.66 4.76 -3.33
CA PRO A 51 20.35 3.83 -2.25
C PRO A 51 18.86 3.57 -2.03
N PHE A 52 17.96 4.30 -2.70
CA PHE A 52 16.54 4.34 -2.35
C PHE A 52 15.73 3.20 -2.95
N LEU A 53 16.00 2.82 -4.21
CA LEU A 53 15.28 1.74 -4.90
C LEU A 53 13.75 1.85 -4.71
N VAL A 54 13.23 3.08 -4.82
CA VAL A 54 11.80 3.40 -4.77
C VAL A 54 11.22 3.13 -6.15
N SER A 55 10.26 2.21 -6.20
CA SER A 55 9.64 1.75 -7.44
C SER A 55 8.27 2.38 -7.68
N ALA A 56 7.58 2.79 -6.61
CA ALA A 56 6.29 3.47 -6.69
C ALA A 56 5.99 4.24 -5.40
N ILE A 57 5.24 5.33 -5.53
CA ILE A 57 4.50 5.97 -4.45
C ILE A 57 3.05 6.11 -4.92
N TYR A 58 2.11 5.77 -4.04
CA TYR A 58 0.68 5.78 -4.33
C TYR A 58 -0.14 5.95 -3.06
N HIS A 59 -1.44 6.20 -3.17
CA HIS A 59 -2.33 6.31 -2.04
C HIS A 59 -3.72 5.72 -2.29
N ASP A 60 -4.50 5.52 -1.22
CA ASP A 60 -5.90 5.06 -1.28
C ASP A 60 -6.89 6.07 -0.67
N ASP A 61 -6.51 7.36 -0.69
CA ASP A 61 -7.21 8.51 -0.10
C ASP A 61 -7.18 8.58 1.44
N ALA A 62 -6.62 7.55 2.10
CA ALA A 62 -6.40 7.55 3.55
C ALA A 62 -4.90 7.46 3.89
N PHE A 63 -4.15 6.59 3.21
CA PHE A 63 -2.75 6.30 3.48
C PHE A 63 -1.88 6.56 2.26
N THR A 64 -0.64 7.02 2.49
CA THR A 64 0.40 7.02 1.45
C THR A 64 1.30 5.80 1.61
N TYR A 65 1.56 5.12 0.49
CA TYR A 65 2.39 3.94 0.38
C TYR A 65 3.64 4.27 -0.43
N VAL A 66 4.82 3.89 0.09
CA VAL A 66 6.10 4.03 -0.63
C VAL A 66 6.74 2.67 -0.79
N LYS A 67 6.73 2.12 -2.01
CA LYS A 67 7.36 0.83 -2.32
C LYS A 67 8.86 1.02 -2.51
N CYS A 68 9.64 0.55 -1.56
CA CYS A 68 11.06 0.84 -1.43
C CYS A 68 11.85 -0.42 -1.04
N ALA A 69 12.82 -0.79 -1.87
CA ALA A 69 13.69 -1.95 -1.66
C ALA A 69 15.10 -1.57 -1.18
N ALA A 70 15.25 -0.39 -0.56
CA ALA A 70 16.54 0.07 -0.06
C ALA A 70 17.13 -0.90 0.97
N ARG A 71 18.45 -1.13 0.88
CA ARG A 71 19.19 -1.95 1.86
C ARG A 71 19.21 -1.31 3.25
N GLU A 72 19.40 0.00 3.30
CA GLU A 72 19.27 0.80 4.52
C GLU A 72 17.88 1.43 4.52
N LYS A 73 17.11 1.23 5.59
CA LYS A 73 15.73 1.72 5.69
C LYS A 73 15.73 3.25 5.69
N PRO A 74 15.16 3.92 4.67
CA PRO A 74 15.15 5.37 4.65
C PRO A 74 14.23 5.92 5.72
N THR A 75 14.55 7.12 6.20
CA THR A 75 13.62 7.90 7.03
C THR A 75 12.70 8.72 6.13
N LEU A 76 11.38 8.67 6.38
CA LEU A 76 10.36 9.38 5.62
C LEU A 76 9.96 10.70 6.31
N TYR A 77 10.04 11.79 5.55
CA TYR A 77 9.61 13.11 5.98
C TYR A 77 8.50 13.63 5.06
N GLU A 78 7.53 14.30 5.65
CA GLU A 78 6.59 15.18 4.96
C GLU A 78 7.16 16.60 4.90
N MET A 79 6.87 17.34 3.84
CA MET A 79 7.04 18.79 3.83
C MET A 79 5.71 19.44 4.20
N LYS A 80 5.67 20.10 5.36
CA LYS A 80 4.49 20.84 5.83
C LYS A 80 4.88 22.30 6.05
N ASP A 81 4.20 23.22 5.37
CA ASP A 81 4.49 24.66 5.44
C ASP A 81 5.97 25.00 5.17
N GLY A 82 6.57 24.29 4.21
CA GLY A 82 7.99 24.43 3.85
C GLY A 82 8.98 23.83 4.85
N LYS A 83 8.52 23.23 5.95
CA LYS A 83 9.35 22.62 6.99
C LYS A 83 9.25 21.09 6.95
N PRO A 84 10.37 20.38 7.20
CA PRO A 84 10.33 18.94 7.30
C PRO A 84 9.64 18.51 8.59
N ASN A 85 8.69 17.59 8.45
CA ASN A 85 8.00 16.93 9.55
C ASN A 85 8.29 15.43 9.49
N LEU A 86 8.83 14.86 10.57
CA LEU A 86 9.10 13.44 10.64
C LEU A 86 7.77 12.70 10.79
N ILE A 87 7.52 11.71 9.93
CA ILE A 87 6.27 10.96 9.94
C ILE A 87 6.47 9.66 10.70
N ASN A 88 5.53 9.33 11.59
CA ASN A 88 5.43 7.99 12.11
C ASN A 88 4.80 7.10 11.04
N PHE A 89 5.50 6.05 10.63
CA PHE A 89 5.07 5.15 9.57
C PHE A 89 5.23 3.69 9.99
N GLN A 90 4.47 2.83 9.35
CA GLN A 90 4.70 1.38 9.43
C GLN A 90 5.55 0.94 8.25
N PHE A 91 6.31 -0.14 8.42
CA PHE A 91 7.07 -0.75 7.33
C PHE A 91 6.74 -2.24 7.28
N ASP A 92 6.09 -2.66 6.20
CA ASP A 92 5.72 -4.05 5.96
C ASP A 92 5.99 -4.41 4.50
N ASN A 93 6.52 -5.60 4.25
CA ASN A 93 6.73 -6.14 2.90
C ASN A 93 7.37 -5.15 1.88
N SER A 94 8.40 -4.42 2.30
CA SER A 94 9.09 -3.40 1.49
C SER A 94 8.23 -2.19 1.11
N VAL A 95 7.18 -1.92 1.87
CA VAL A 95 6.29 -0.77 1.71
C VAL A 95 6.29 0.03 3.01
N TYR A 96 6.58 1.33 2.90
CA TYR A 96 6.38 2.29 3.98
C TYR A 96 4.94 2.80 3.90
N ILE A 97 4.24 2.80 5.04
CA ILE A 97 2.82 3.15 5.14
C ILE A 97 2.69 4.36 6.07
N ALA A 98 2.39 5.52 5.51
CA ALA A 98 2.10 6.73 6.26
C ALA A 98 0.59 6.82 6.55
N PRO A 99 0.15 7.12 7.79
CA PRO A 99 -1.25 7.15 8.20
C PRO A 99 -1.99 8.43 7.76
N LYS A 100 -1.61 8.96 6.60
CA LYS A 100 -2.19 10.14 5.96
C LYS A 100 -1.68 10.25 4.53
N ILE A 101 -2.35 11.09 3.75
CA ILE A 101 -1.86 11.53 2.46
C ILE A 101 -0.71 12.52 2.63
N LEU A 102 0.38 12.27 1.92
CA LEU A 102 1.54 13.16 1.83
C LEU A 102 1.52 13.88 0.49
N ASP A 103 1.31 15.19 0.48
CA ASP A 103 1.34 15.99 -0.75
C ASP A 103 2.77 16.20 -1.26
N SER A 104 3.73 16.37 -0.36
CA SER A 104 5.14 16.39 -0.72
C SER A 104 6.00 15.94 0.44
N GLY A 105 7.20 15.46 0.13
CA GLY A 105 8.06 14.86 1.12
C GLY A 105 9.38 14.41 0.56
N TYR A 106 10.12 13.70 1.39
CA TYR A 106 11.36 13.08 0.97
C TYR A 106 11.77 11.90 1.84
N LEU A 107 12.57 11.02 1.25
CA LEU A 107 13.26 9.94 1.95
C LEU A 107 14.73 10.33 2.16
N VAL A 108 15.30 9.91 3.30
CA VAL A 108 16.73 10.09 3.62
C VAL A 108 17.39 8.76 3.89
N VAL A 109 18.56 8.56 3.25
CA VAL A 109 19.51 7.47 3.57
C VAL A 109 20.88 8.12 3.75
N GLY A 110 21.44 8.09 4.95
CA GLY A 110 22.64 8.86 5.30
C GLY A 110 22.52 10.34 4.91
N LYS A 111 23.39 10.81 4.01
CA LYS A 111 23.39 12.20 3.49
C LYS A 111 22.59 12.39 2.20
N LYS A 112 22.01 11.32 1.64
CA LYS A 112 21.28 11.37 0.37
C LYS A 112 19.81 11.65 0.64
N LYS A 113 19.18 12.42 -0.26
CA LYS A 113 17.76 12.79 -0.21
C LYS A 113 17.07 12.41 -1.53
N LEU A 114 15.87 11.85 -1.43
CA LEU A 114 14.98 11.60 -2.57
C LEU A 114 13.66 12.31 -2.33
N THR A 115 13.32 13.31 -3.14
CA THR A 115 12.08 14.06 -3.01
C THR A 115 10.95 13.45 -3.84
N PHE A 116 9.72 13.64 -3.39
CA PHE A 116 8.51 13.32 -4.14
C PHE A 116 7.45 14.40 -3.93
N SER A 117 6.52 14.49 -4.87
CA SER A 117 5.34 15.35 -4.75
C SER A 117 4.14 14.72 -5.45
N ARG A 118 2.96 14.85 -4.85
CA ARG A 118 1.68 14.47 -5.44
C ARG A 118 1.26 15.53 -6.45
N GLN A 119 0.82 15.09 -7.62
CA GLN A 119 0.28 15.93 -8.68
C GLN A 119 -1.18 16.20 -8.39
N VAL A 120 -1.45 17.05 -7.40
CA VAL A 120 -2.82 17.49 -7.14
C VAL A 120 -3.23 18.39 -8.29
N SER A 121 -4.09 17.89 -9.18
CA SER A 121 -4.73 18.74 -10.18
C SER A 121 -5.49 19.81 -9.43
N SER A 122 -5.04 21.06 -9.53
CA SER A 122 -5.78 22.20 -9.00
C SER A 122 -7.01 22.38 -9.90
N ASN A 123 -8.17 21.93 -9.42
CA ASN A 123 -9.45 22.30 -10.03
C ASN A 123 -9.86 23.70 -9.59
#